data_AF-A0A1X7SV73-F1
#
_entry.id   AF-A0A1X7SV73-F1
#
_cell.length_a   1.000
_cell.length_b   1.000
_cell.length_c   1.000
_cell.angle_alpha   90.00
_cell.angle_beta   90.00
_cell.angle_gamma   90.00
#
_symmetry.space_group_name_H-M   'P 1'
#
loop_
_entity.id
_entity.type
_entity.pdbx_description
1 polymer ?
#
loop_
_entity_poly.entity_id
_entity_poly.type
_entity_poly.pdbx_seq_one_letter_code
_entity_poly.pdbx_strand_id
1 'polypeptide(L)'
;MKSTLQEMEIEYRDEEIEITSTIISVIRGVTRNKTITSLTIHVPMAPPPRLPDGVIEQLLKDNNTLQALSLNIPDKLLPSSLNMVEVNTPLTALEIGGWLSKLMISSLLRHIKGLHCVILHDPYPPCLLFLSHPSLNTLTLPLDTAENAIELFTILQTNTTLKALNVKIEERVYTSSMGTSLQDMLTQNQTLKYLEIS
;
A
#
# COMPACT_ATOMS: atom_id res chain seq x y z
N MET A 1 23.33 -16.02 -21.51
CA MET A 1 22.31 -16.05 -20.43
C MET A 1 20.94 -15.79 -21.04
N LYS A 2 19.90 -16.51 -20.63
CA LYS A 2 18.51 -16.10 -20.90
C LYS A 2 18.07 -15.26 -19.71
N SER A 3 17.85 -13.96 -19.91
CA SER A 3 17.21 -13.12 -18.89
C SER A 3 15.72 -13.43 -18.85
N THR A 4 15.17 -13.50 -17.65
CA THR A 4 13.72 -13.65 -17.40
C THR A 4 13.23 -12.37 -16.73
N LEU A 5 12.16 -11.78 -17.24
CA LEU A 5 11.56 -10.59 -16.66
C LEU A 5 10.99 -10.91 -15.26
N GLN A 6 11.48 -10.22 -14.23
CA GLN A 6 11.05 -10.39 -12.83
C GLN A 6 10.27 -9.19 -12.30
N GLU A 7 10.58 -8.00 -12.80
CA GLU A 7 9.97 -6.74 -12.37
C GLU A 7 9.35 -6.07 -13.58
N MET A 8 8.13 -5.55 -13.40
CA MET A 8 7.42 -4.81 -14.42
C MET A 8 6.87 -3.53 -13.82
N GLU A 9 7.28 -2.41 -14.39
CA GLU A 9 6.75 -1.09 -14.06
C GLU A 9 6.08 -0.51 -15.29
N ILE A 10 4.90 0.06 -15.09
CA ILE A 10 4.17 0.76 -16.12
C ILE A 10 3.73 2.10 -15.56
N GLU A 11 4.24 3.14 -16.19
CA GLU A 11 3.88 4.52 -15.93
C GLU A 11 3.18 5.08 -17.18
N TYR A 12 1.93 5.50 -17.02
CA TYR A 12 1.22 6.27 -18.03
C TYR A 12 1.40 7.76 -17.75
N ARG A 13 1.66 8.57 -18.77
CA ARG A 13 1.77 10.03 -18.60
C ARG A 13 0.80 10.82 -19.47
N ASP A 14 0.12 10.15 -20.40
CA ASP A 14 -0.78 10.78 -21.39
C ASP A 14 -2.26 10.60 -21.02
N GLU A 15 -3.10 11.50 -21.54
CA GLU A 15 -4.55 11.55 -21.30
C GLU A 15 -5.36 10.65 -22.27
N GLU A 16 -4.73 9.69 -22.94
CA GLU A 16 -5.40 8.90 -23.97
C GLU A 16 -6.38 7.84 -23.42
N ILE A 17 -7.38 7.51 -24.23
CA ILE A 17 -8.57 6.71 -23.86
C ILE A 17 -8.26 5.20 -23.72
N GLU A 18 -7.14 4.71 -24.28
CA GLU A 18 -6.82 3.26 -24.33
C GLU A 18 -6.03 2.72 -23.11
N ILE A 19 -5.90 3.50 -22.04
CA ILE A 19 -5.15 3.10 -20.85
C ILE A 19 -5.78 1.86 -20.19
N THR A 20 -7.11 1.79 -20.13
CA THR A 20 -7.84 0.71 -19.45
C THR A 20 -7.61 -0.65 -20.12
N SER A 21 -7.68 -0.74 -21.45
CA SER A 21 -7.46 -2.00 -22.18
C SER A 21 -6.03 -2.51 -21.99
N THR A 22 -5.07 -1.59 -21.92
CA THR A 22 -3.67 -1.93 -21.72
C THR A 22 -3.41 -2.41 -20.29
N ILE A 23 -3.93 -1.74 -19.27
CA ILE A 23 -3.84 -2.20 -17.87
C ILE A 23 -4.46 -3.60 -17.70
N ILE A 24 -5.64 -3.84 -18.28
CA ILE A 24 -6.27 -5.16 -18.25
C ILE A 24 -5.37 -6.21 -18.88
N SER A 25 -4.78 -5.91 -20.04
CA SER A 25 -3.90 -6.83 -20.77
C SER A 25 -2.63 -7.14 -19.98
N VAL A 26 -2.05 -6.13 -19.34
CA VAL A 26 -0.90 -6.26 -18.44
C VAL A 26 -1.25 -7.16 -17.26
N ILE A 27 -2.33 -6.86 -16.53
CA ILE A 27 -2.73 -7.64 -15.35
C ILE A 27 -2.96 -9.11 -15.74
N ARG A 28 -3.63 -9.36 -16.86
CA ARG A 28 -3.82 -10.73 -17.38
C ARG A 28 -2.51 -11.41 -17.75
N GLY A 29 -1.59 -10.67 -18.37
CA GLY A 29 -0.25 -11.16 -18.70
C GLY A 29 0.55 -11.53 -17.45
N VAL A 30 0.60 -10.64 -16.46
CA VAL A 30 1.29 -10.85 -15.18
C VAL A 30 0.69 -12.01 -14.40
N THR A 31 -0.64 -12.13 -14.36
CA THR A 31 -1.34 -13.26 -13.70
C THR A 31 -0.90 -14.62 -14.24
N ARG A 32 -0.64 -14.71 -15.55
CA ARG A 32 -0.19 -15.95 -16.23
C ARG A 32 1.31 -16.14 -16.18
N ASN A 33 2.08 -15.06 -15.97
CA ASN A 33 3.52 -15.10 -15.90
C ASN A 33 4.00 -15.66 -14.56
N LYS A 34 4.94 -16.62 -14.58
CA LYS A 34 5.47 -17.29 -13.38
C LYS A 34 6.86 -16.82 -12.96
N THR A 35 7.40 -15.80 -13.62
CA THR A 35 8.71 -15.21 -13.32
C THR A 35 8.59 -13.82 -12.72
N ILE A 36 7.51 -13.10 -12.99
CA ILE A 36 7.27 -11.76 -12.43
C ILE A 36 6.93 -11.87 -10.95
N THR A 37 7.69 -11.14 -10.14
CA THR A 37 7.57 -11.03 -8.69
C THR A 37 7.20 -9.62 -8.24
N SER A 38 7.37 -8.60 -9.09
CA SER A 38 7.02 -7.21 -8.80
C SER A 38 6.21 -6.59 -9.94
N LEU A 39 5.12 -5.90 -9.59
CA LEU A 39 4.30 -5.13 -10.52
C LEU A 39 4.01 -3.74 -9.95
N THR A 40 4.35 -2.71 -10.72
CA THR A 40 3.99 -1.31 -10.45
C THR A 40 3.12 -0.79 -11.57
N ILE A 41 1.96 -0.24 -11.21
CA ILE A 41 1.05 0.43 -12.14
C ILE A 41 0.81 1.85 -11.63
N HIS A 42 1.32 2.84 -12.36
CA HIS A 42 1.17 4.25 -12.07
C HIS A 42 0.40 4.95 -13.20
N VAL A 43 -0.76 5.50 -12.85
CA VAL A 43 -1.67 6.19 -13.77
C VAL A 43 -2.07 7.52 -13.14
N PRO A 44 -1.36 8.62 -13.41
CA PRO A 44 -1.55 9.91 -12.78
C PRO A 44 -2.69 10.73 -13.39
N MET A 45 -3.34 10.33 -14.48
CA MET A 45 -4.56 10.98 -14.98
C MET A 45 -5.34 9.96 -15.79
N ALA A 46 -6.67 10.10 -15.83
CA ALA A 46 -7.48 9.19 -16.62
C ALA A 46 -8.82 9.77 -17.05
N PRO A 47 -9.10 9.79 -18.36
CA PRO A 47 -10.47 9.77 -18.85
C PRO A 47 -11.10 8.38 -18.62
N PRO A 48 -12.44 8.28 -18.58
CA PRO A 48 -13.15 7.01 -18.55
C PRO A 48 -12.78 6.11 -19.74
N PRO A 49 -12.88 4.76 -19.63
CA PRO A 49 -13.70 4.00 -18.66
C PRO A 49 -12.94 3.30 -17.51
N ARG A 50 -13.68 2.94 -16.45
CA ARG A 50 -13.20 2.14 -15.30
C ARG A 50 -12.69 0.76 -15.69
N LEU A 51 -11.79 0.22 -14.89
CA LEU A 51 -11.42 -1.18 -14.89
C LEU A 51 -12.66 -2.03 -14.56
N PRO A 52 -12.88 -3.14 -15.29
CA PRO A 52 -13.92 -4.10 -14.95
C PRO A 52 -13.73 -4.65 -13.54
N ASP A 53 -14.84 -4.92 -12.86
CA ASP A 53 -14.83 -5.63 -11.58
C ASP A 53 -14.15 -7.01 -11.74
N GLY A 54 -13.38 -7.43 -10.73
CA GLY A 54 -12.71 -8.72 -10.73
C GLY A 54 -11.29 -8.73 -11.30
N VAL A 55 -10.84 -7.69 -12.02
CA VAL A 55 -9.50 -7.69 -12.65
C VAL A 55 -8.38 -7.72 -11.60
N ILE A 56 -8.51 -6.90 -10.54
CA ILE A 56 -7.51 -6.85 -9.46
C ILE A 56 -7.68 -8.08 -8.55
N GLU A 57 -8.90 -8.50 -8.28
CA GLU A 57 -9.20 -9.69 -7.48
C GLU A 57 -8.63 -10.94 -8.14
N GLN A 58 -8.75 -11.06 -9.47
CA GLN A 58 -8.18 -12.16 -10.22
C GLN A 58 -6.65 -12.17 -10.12
N LEU A 59 -5.99 -11.01 -10.20
CA LEU A 59 -4.55 -10.91 -9.99
C LEU A 59 -4.16 -11.44 -8.61
N LEU A 60 -4.85 -11.00 -7.56
CA LEU A 60 -4.56 -11.34 -6.17
C LEU A 60 -4.98 -12.77 -5.77
N LYS A 61 -5.86 -13.40 -6.56
CA LYS A 61 -6.32 -14.77 -6.35
C LYS A 61 -5.51 -15.79 -7.15
N ASP A 62 -5.23 -15.50 -8.42
CA ASP A 62 -4.68 -16.47 -9.36
C ASP A 62 -3.16 -16.37 -9.51
N ASN A 63 -2.54 -15.26 -9.08
CA ASN A 63 -1.10 -15.10 -9.13
C ASN A 63 -0.44 -15.70 -7.88
N ASN A 64 0.54 -16.59 -8.05
CA ASN A 64 1.25 -17.28 -6.97
C ASN A 64 2.75 -16.94 -6.89
N THR A 65 3.22 -15.94 -7.65
CA THR A 65 4.64 -15.55 -7.72
C THR A 65 4.87 -14.09 -7.34
N LEU A 66 3.85 -13.25 -7.46
CA LEU A 66 3.91 -11.83 -7.17
C LEU A 66 4.10 -11.62 -5.65
N GLN A 67 5.15 -10.87 -5.31
CA GLN A 67 5.57 -10.57 -3.94
C GLN A 67 5.45 -9.08 -3.62
N ALA A 68 5.54 -8.22 -4.63
CA ALA A 68 5.40 -6.78 -4.50
C ALA A 68 4.35 -6.25 -5.49
N LEU A 69 3.47 -5.39 -5.00
CA LEU A 69 2.45 -4.73 -5.81
C LEU A 69 2.38 -3.25 -5.45
N SER A 70 2.52 -2.38 -6.44
CA SER A 70 2.30 -0.95 -6.31
C SER A 70 1.16 -0.51 -7.24
N LEU A 71 0.12 0.06 -6.64
CA LEU A 71 -1.05 0.57 -7.35
C LEU A 71 -1.19 2.06 -7.07
N ASN A 72 -0.82 2.90 -8.03
CA ASN A 72 -1.10 4.32 -8.01
C ASN A 72 -2.07 4.66 -9.15
N ILE A 73 -3.34 4.30 -8.94
CA ILE A 73 -4.41 4.43 -9.92
C ILE A 73 -5.55 5.25 -9.29
N PRO A 74 -6.09 6.29 -9.95
CA PRO A 74 -7.20 7.06 -9.40
C PRO A 74 -8.46 6.20 -9.23
N ASP A 75 -9.22 6.49 -8.18
CA ASP A 75 -10.55 5.90 -7.91
C ASP A 75 -11.50 5.91 -9.10
N LYS A 76 -11.37 6.92 -9.96
CA LYS A 76 -12.19 7.05 -11.18
C LYS A 76 -11.95 5.94 -12.18
N LEU A 77 -10.78 5.29 -12.16
CA LEU A 77 -10.43 4.14 -12.97
C LEU A 77 -10.61 2.81 -12.27
N LEU A 78 -10.67 2.79 -10.94
CA LEU A 78 -10.86 1.54 -10.22
C LEU A 78 -12.28 0.96 -10.42
N PRO A 79 -12.43 -0.37 -10.22
CA PRO A 79 -13.74 -0.98 -10.15
C PRO A 79 -14.58 -0.33 -9.03
N SER A 80 -15.90 -0.41 -9.13
CA SER A 80 -16.81 0.20 -8.13
C SER A 80 -16.71 -0.47 -6.76
N SER A 81 -16.27 -1.72 -6.72
CA SER A 81 -16.10 -2.49 -5.50
C SER A 81 -15.02 -3.55 -5.71
N LEU A 82 -14.17 -3.77 -4.71
CA LEU A 82 -13.30 -4.94 -4.63
C LEU A 82 -13.98 -6.00 -3.77
N ASN A 83 -14.54 -7.03 -4.40
CA ASN A 83 -15.13 -8.17 -3.68
C ASN A 83 -14.08 -9.25 -3.45
N MET A 84 -13.22 -9.02 -2.46
CA MET A 84 -12.13 -9.92 -2.14
C MET A 84 -12.60 -10.96 -1.12
N VAL A 85 -12.83 -12.19 -1.57
CA VAL A 85 -13.17 -13.31 -0.70
C VAL A 85 -11.93 -14.14 -0.34
N GLU A 86 -10.94 -14.16 -1.24
CA GLU A 86 -9.76 -15.02 -1.13
C GLU A 86 -8.57 -14.35 -1.83
N VAL A 87 -7.44 -14.20 -1.12
CA VAL A 87 -6.16 -13.74 -1.65
C VAL A 87 -5.15 -14.86 -1.44
N ASN A 88 -4.60 -15.37 -2.54
CA ASN A 88 -3.62 -16.47 -2.52
C ASN A 88 -2.22 -16.00 -2.95
N THR A 89 -2.10 -14.77 -3.43
CA THR A 89 -0.83 -14.19 -3.83
C THR A 89 0.10 -13.99 -2.62
N PRO A 90 1.38 -14.40 -2.70
CA PRO A 90 2.35 -14.28 -1.61
C PRO A 90 2.89 -12.84 -1.49
N LEU A 91 2.01 -11.85 -1.44
CA LEU A 91 2.40 -10.45 -1.30
C LEU A 91 3.06 -10.20 0.05
N THR A 92 4.24 -9.60 0.00
CA THR A 92 5.02 -9.15 1.16
C THR A 92 5.20 -7.64 1.17
N ALA A 93 5.05 -6.98 0.02
CA ALA A 93 5.12 -5.54 -0.12
C ALA A 93 3.90 -5.00 -0.88
N LEU A 94 3.29 -3.95 -0.35
CA LEU A 94 2.15 -3.28 -0.95
C LEU A 94 2.34 -1.76 -0.91
N GLU A 95 2.23 -1.12 -2.06
CA GLU A 95 2.13 0.33 -2.17
C GLU A 95 0.78 0.72 -2.78
N ILE A 96 0.16 1.72 -2.17
CA ILE A 96 -1.16 2.25 -2.53
C ILE A 96 -1.03 3.77 -2.67
N GLY A 97 -1.21 4.26 -3.89
CA GLY A 97 -1.17 5.68 -4.24
C GLY A 97 -2.31 6.49 -3.63
N GLY A 98 -2.12 7.81 -3.53
CA GLY A 98 -2.94 8.71 -2.70
C GLY A 98 -4.26 9.14 -3.34
N TRP A 99 -4.64 8.47 -4.43
CA TRP A 99 -5.86 8.75 -5.18
C TRP A 99 -6.84 7.57 -5.10
N LEU A 100 -6.57 6.68 -4.16
CA LEU A 100 -7.33 5.48 -3.85
C LEU A 100 -8.24 5.74 -2.67
N SER A 101 -9.48 5.33 -2.79
CA SER A 101 -10.51 5.59 -1.80
C SER A 101 -10.18 4.78 -0.56
N LYS A 102 -10.41 5.39 0.61
CA LYS A 102 -10.23 4.74 1.91
C LYS A 102 -10.92 3.36 1.99
N LEU A 103 -12.04 3.18 1.29
CA LEU A 103 -12.74 1.90 1.17
C LEU A 103 -11.91 0.82 0.46
N MET A 104 -11.26 1.15 -0.65
CA MET A 104 -10.39 0.23 -1.39
C MET A 104 -9.16 -0.14 -0.59
N ILE A 105 -8.52 0.84 0.05
CA ILE A 105 -7.38 0.64 0.94
C ILE A 105 -7.76 -0.34 2.07
N SER A 106 -8.90 -0.09 2.71
CA SER A 106 -9.42 -0.96 3.78
C SER A 106 -9.70 -2.38 3.31
N SER A 107 -10.23 -2.55 2.10
CA SER A 107 -10.52 -3.88 1.52
C SER A 107 -9.22 -4.64 1.23
N LEU A 108 -8.24 -4.01 0.59
CA LEU A 108 -6.95 -4.63 0.27
C LEU A 108 -6.20 -5.05 1.53
N LEU A 109 -6.01 -4.12 2.48
CA LEU A 109 -5.27 -4.38 3.71
C LEU A 109 -5.94 -5.45 4.59
N ARG A 110 -7.28 -5.54 4.60
CA ARG A 110 -7.96 -6.57 5.40
C ARG A 110 -7.72 -7.99 4.88
N HIS A 111 -7.66 -8.17 3.56
CA HIS A 111 -7.64 -9.50 2.94
C HIS A 111 -6.23 -10.01 2.62
N ILE A 112 -5.27 -9.12 2.40
CA ILE A 112 -3.88 -9.50 2.17
C ILE A 112 -3.24 -9.83 3.52
N LYS A 113 -2.56 -10.97 3.64
CA LYS A 113 -1.88 -11.40 4.86
C LYS A 113 -0.38 -11.47 4.61
N GLY A 114 0.42 -11.34 5.67
CA GLY A 114 1.87 -11.51 5.59
C GLY A 114 2.63 -10.32 4.97
N LEU A 115 2.01 -9.14 4.91
CA LEU A 115 2.72 -7.93 4.51
C LEU A 115 3.82 -7.58 5.51
N HIS A 116 5.02 -7.36 4.99
CA HIS A 116 6.18 -6.85 5.71
C HIS A 116 6.48 -5.39 5.37
N CYS A 117 6.04 -4.92 4.20
CA CYS A 117 6.23 -3.54 3.75
C CYS A 117 4.88 -2.97 3.28
N VAL A 118 4.50 -1.82 3.83
CA VAL A 118 3.31 -1.07 3.41
C VAL A 118 3.69 0.39 3.18
N ILE A 119 3.36 0.91 2.01
CA ILE A 119 3.51 2.32 1.65
C ILE A 119 2.13 2.86 1.29
N LEU A 120 1.60 3.76 2.11
CA LEU A 120 0.35 4.46 1.84
C LEU A 120 0.66 5.91 1.53
N HIS A 121 -0.02 6.46 0.55
CA HIS A 121 0.05 7.88 0.21
C HIS A 121 -1.15 8.69 0.74
N ASP A 122 -2.14 8.01 1.31
CA ASP A 122 -3.27 8.59 2.03
C ASP A 122 -3.28 8.18 3.51
N PRO A 123 -3.83 9.02 4.40
CA PRO A 123 -3.98 8.68 5.82
C PRO A 123 -4.85 7.45 6.04
N TYR A 124 -4.40 6.57 6.93
CA TYR A 124 -5.11 5.35 7.33
C TYR A 124 -4.95 5.12 8.85
N PRO A 125 -5.99 4.64 9.56
CA PRO A 125 -5.92 4.44 11.01
C PRO A 125 -4.81 3.45 11.41
N PRO A 126 -3.81 3.89 12.20
CA PRO A 126 -2.71 3.03 12.65
C PRO A 126 -3.18 1.75 13.35
N CYS A 127 -4.16 1.84 14.26
CA CYS A 127 -4.69 0.68 14.95
C CYS A 127 -5.19 -0.41 13.99
N LEU A 128 -5.94 -0.05 12.95
CA LEU A 128 -6.47 -1.01 11.97
C LEU A 128 -5.34 -1.66 11.15
N LEU A 129 -4.28 -0.91 10.85
CA LEU A 129 -3.13 -1.38 10.10
C LEU A 129 -2.33 -2.43 10.90
N PHE A 130 -1.99 -2.14 12.16
CA PHE A 130 -1.25 -3.08 13.00
C PHE A 130 -2.09 -4.27 13.49
N LEU A 131 -3.42 -4.12 13.60
CA LEU A 131 -4.32 -5.26 13.84
C LEU A 131 -4.34 -6.24 12.65
N SER A 132 -4.29 -5.72 11.42
CA SER A 132 -4.32 -6.55 10.21
C SER A 132 -2.93 -7.12 9.88
N HIS A 133 -1.87 -6.38 10.19
CA HIS A 133 -0.49 -6.70 9.82
C HIS A 133 0.48 -6.53 11.00
N PRO A 134 0.40 -7.38 12.03
CA PRO A 134 1.26 -7.28 13.21
C PRO A 134 2.75 -7.54 12.91
N SER A 135 3.07 -8.14 11.76
CA SER A 135 4.43 -8.49 11.33
C SER A 135 5.09 -7.45 10.42
N LEU A 136 4.55 -6.24 10.33
CA LEU A 136 5.14 -5.19 9.48
C LEU A 136 6.55 -4.83 9.93
N ASN A 137 7.45 -4.71 8.96
CA ASN A 137 8.84 -4.31 9.13
C ASN A 137 9.10 -2.88 8.62
N THR A 138 8.39 -2.46 7.57
CA THR A 138 8.52 -1.14 6.94
C THR A 138 7.15 -0.53 6.75
N LEU A 139 7.00 0.74 7.16
CA LEU A 139 5.77 1.50 7.00
C LEU A 139 6.08 2.92 6.49
N THR A 140 5.37 3.34 5.44
CA THR A 140 5.22 4.76 5.08
C THR A 140 3.76 5.15 5.25
N LEU A 141 3.47 6.15 6.08
CA LEU A 141 2.11 6.53 6.45
C LEU A 141 1.97 8.06 6.67
N PRO A 142 1.13 8.75 5.89
CA PRO A 142 0.72 10.11 6.18
C PRO A 142 -0.17 10.19 7.42
N LEU A 143 0.02 11.22 8.23
CA LEU A 143 -0.75 11.49 9.43
C LEU A 143 -1.45 12.84 9.30
N ASP A 144 -2.78 12.79 9.27
CA ASP A 144 -3.67 13.95 9.07
C ASP A 144 -4.23 14.53 10.36
N THR A 145 -4.08 13.83 11.49
CA THR A 145 -4.61 14.22 12.80
C THR A 145 -3.60 13.93 13.92
N ALA A 146 -3.68 14.73 15.00
CA ALA A 146 -2.86 14.53 16.20
C ALA A 146 -3.19 13.20 16.87
N GLU A 147 -4.46 12.80 16.84
CA GLU A 147 -4.94 11.54 17.36
C GLU A 147 -4.28 10.35 16.65
N ASN A 148 -4.24 10.34 15.31
CA ASN A 148 -3.57 9.29 14.54
C ASN A 148 -2.06 9.25 14.83
N ALA A 149 -1.41 10.41 14.95
CA ALA A 149 0.02 10.47 15.27
C ALA A 149 0.31 9.92 16.67
N ILE A 150 -0.47 10.33 17.68
CA ILE A 150 -0.34 9.86 19.06
C ILE A 150 -0.60 8.35 19.11
N GLU A 151 -1.67 7.86 18.45
CA GLU A 151 -2.02 6.44 18.40
C GLU A 151 -0.87 5.62 17.79
N LEU A 152 -0.31 6.05 16.65
CA LEU A 152 0.82 5.37 16.02
C LEU A 152 2.01 5.27 16.98
N PHE A 153 2.42 6.38 17.60
CA PHE A 153 3.56 6.37 18.51
C PHE A 153 3.30 5.52 19.76
N THR A 154 2.09 5.51 20.30
CA THR A 154 1.70 4.62 21.40
C THR A 154 1.77 3.15 20.99
N ILE A 155 1.30 2.77 19.81
CA ILE A 155 1.44 1.39 19.30
C ILE A 155 2.92 1.01 19.22
N LEU A 156 3.75 1.92 18.70
CA LEU A 156 5.17 1.68 18.50
C LEU A 156 5.97 1.55 19.80
N GLN A 157 5.49 2.06 20.94
CA GLN A 157 6.14 1.80 22.23
C GLN A 157 6.29 0.30 22.53
N THR A 158 5.32 -0.52 22.11
CA THR A 158 5.29 -1.96 22.37
C THR A 158 5.53 -2.83 21.13
N ASN A 159 5.48 -2.24 19.93
CA ASN A 159 5.76 -2.95 18.69
C ASN A 159 7.23 -3.44 18.65
N THR A 160 7.42 -4.68 18.21
CA THR A 160 8.74 -5.34 18.15
C THR A 160 9.16 -5.74 16.74
N THR A 161 8.35 -5.42 15.72
CA THR A 161 8.55 -5.90 14.35
C THR A 161 9.01 -4.79 13.41
N LEU A 162 8.49 -3.58 13.59
CA LEU A 162 8.74 -2.45 12.70
C LEU A 162 10.17 -1.95 12.88
N LYS A 163 10.89 -1.88 11.77
CA LYS A 163 12.30 -1.48 11.70
C LYS A 163 12.48 -0.14 11.00
N ALA A 164 11.59 0.20 10.07
CA ALA A 164 11.65 1.46 9.34
C ALA A 164 10.27 2.12 9.31
N LEU A 165 10.22 3.38 9.73
CA LEU A 165 9.04 4.22 9.69
C LEU A 165 9.37 5.52 8.93
N ASN A 166 8.57 5.82 7.91
CA ASN A 166 8.49 7.15 7.32
C ASN A 166 7.07 7.68 7.55
N VAL A 167 6.97 8.87 8.15
CA VAL A 167 5.69 9.56 8.31
C VAL A 167 5.76 10.95 7.70
N LYS A 168 4.69 11.30 7.00
CA LYS A 168 4.44 12.66 6.56
C LYS A 168 3.39 13.28 7.47
N ILE A 169 3.74 14.35 8.18
CA ILE A 169 2.89 14.95 9.20
C ILE A 169 2.45 16.32 8.72
N GLU A 170 1.13 16.53 8.60
CA GLU A 170 0.62 17.85 8.25
C GLU A 170 0.89 18.87 9.36
N GLU A 171 1.17 20.12 9.00
CA GLU A 171 1.58 21.16 9.96
C GLU A 171 0.59 21.35 11.14
N ARG A 172 -0.70 21.21 10.86
CA ARG A 172 -1.78 21.32 11.86
C ARG A 172 -1.78 20.20 12.92
N VAL A 173 -1.01 19.14 12.70
CA VAL A 173 -0.94 17.95 13.58
C VAL A 173 0.07 18.15 14.71
N TYR A 174 1.02 19.08 14.56
CA TYR A 174 2.04 19.33 15.56
C TYR A 174 1.44 19.90 16.86
N THR A 175 1.41 19.05 17.88
CA THR A 175 0.91 19.38 19.22
C THR A 175 1.93 18.96 20.28
N SER A 176 1.88 19.59 21.46
CA SER A 176 2.74 19.17 22.59
C SER A 176 2.51 17.72 22.98
N SER A 177 1.25 17.26 22.94
CA SER A 177 0.87 15.87 23.21
C SER A 177 1.48 14.88 22.20
N MET A 178 1.50 15.22 20.91
CA MET A 178 2.19 14.42 19.90
C MET A 178 3.69 14.33 20.23
N GLY A 179 4.31 15.45 20.59
CA GLY A 179 5.73 15.49 20.99
C GLY A 179 6.04 14.58 22.18
N THR A 180 5.19 14.58 23.21
CA THR A 180 5.32 13.66 24.36
C THR A 180 5.21 12.20 23.91
N SER A 181 4.21 11.86 23.08
CA SER A 181 4.05 10.46 22.61
C SER A 181 5.25 10.00 21.77
N LEU A 182 5.80 10.89 20.92
CA LEU A 182 7.00 10.61 20.15
C LEU A 182 8.21 10.37 21.07
N GLN A 183 8.40 11.20 22.10
CA GLN A 183 9.46 11.03 23.09
C GLN A 183 9.34 9.68 23.82
N ASP A 184 8.14 9.32 24.26
CA ASP A 184 7.88 8.04 24.92
C ASP A 184 8.19 6.86 24.00
N MET A 185 7.78 6.94 22.73
CA MET A 185 8.08 5.94 21.71
C MET A 185 9.59 5.76 21.51
N LEU A 186 10.35 6.86 21.35
CA LEU A 186 11.80 6.81 21.18
C LEU A 186 12.54 6.23 22.39
N THR A 187 11.97 6.38 23.59
CA THR A 187 12.56 5.86 24.82
C THR A 187 12.27 4.36 24.99
N GLN A 188 11.07 3.92 24.61
CA GLN A 188 10.60 2.55 24.86
C GLN A 188 10.89 1.59 23.71
N ASN A 189 10.75 2.02 22.45
CA ASN A 189 10.93 1.16 21.30
C ASN A 189 12.41 0.80 21.10
N GLN A 190 12.71 -0.50 20.99
CA GLN A 190 14.07 -1.03 20.82
C GLN A 190 14.32 -1.65 19.43
N THR A 191 13.35 -1.58 18.53
CA THR A 191 13.36 -2.33 17.26
C THR A 191 13.39 -1.45 16.02
N LEU A 192 12.89 -0.22 16.13
CA LEU A 192 12.92 0.81 15.11
C LEU A 192 14.37 1.26 14.89
N LYS A 193 14.84 1.13 13.65
CA LYS A 193 16.21 1.46 13.23
C LYS A 193 16.25 2.72 12.36
N TYR A 194 15.15 3.02 11.70
CA TYR A 194 15.01 4.16 10.82
C TYR A 194 13.69 4.86 11.10
N LEU A 195 13.78 6.17 11.32
CA LEU A 195 12.65 7.06 11.50
C LEU A 195 12.88 8.30 10.64
N GLU A 196 11.94 8.56 9.73
CA GLU A 196 11.85 9.80 8.97
C GLU A 196 10.51 10.45 9.27
N ILE A 197 10.56 11.75 9.57
CA ILE A 197 9.39 12.61 9.77
C ILE A 197 9.54 13.80 8.83
N SER A 198 8.56 13.98 7.94
CA SER A 198 8.54 15.06 6.92
C SER A 198 7.28 15.91 6.98
#